data_AF-A0A3A9CBF1-F1
#
_entry.id   AF-A0A3A9CBF1-F1
#
_cell.length_a   1.000
_cell.length_b   1.000
_cell.length_c   1.000
_cell.angle_alpha   90.00
_cell.angle_beta   90.00
_cell.angle_gamma   90.00
#
_symmetry.space_group_name_H-M   'P 1'
#
loop_
_entity.id
_entity.type
_entity.pdbx_description
1 polymer ?
#
loop_
_entity_poly.entity_id
_entity_poly.type
_entity_poly.pdbx_seq_one_letter_code
_entity_poly.pdbx_strand_id
1 'polypeptide(L)'
;MRKWESDDRGFSLVEMIIVVAIIAALSGIVMLSANVLLGLPARKCANTVYSSLSKVRITTMGKKTAVLKLYMEDDSIYLQEIIDGVNGEEKRVGSKGVIFAYALENGGVKGGETVMKNGDELYLDFNRSTGAFQEKIISLGPPITRADDQYYISLSARRGRSLYTIELIPLTGKMSVSKNTLR
;
A
#
# COMPACT_ATOMS: atom_id res chain seq x y z
N MET A 1 -15.50 7.79 -69.87
CA MET A 1 -15.18 8.67 -68.74
C MET A 1 -16.34 8.62 -67.75
N ARG A 2 -16.15 8.04 -66.56
CA ARG A 2 -17.21 7.93 -65.54
C ARG A 2 -17.23 9.20 -64.70
N LYS A 3 -18.35 9.90 -64.74
CA LYS A 3 -18.63 11.10 -63.94
C LYS A 3 -19.04 10.64 -62.54
N TRP A 4 -18.26 11.01 -61.53
CA TRP A 4 -18.64 10.80 -60.13
C TRP A 4 -19.57 11.96 -59.77
N GLU A 5 -20.82 11.62 -59.47
CA GLU A 5 -21.82 12.56 -58.97
C GLU A 5 -21.64 12.58 -57.45
N SER A 6 -21.03 13.64 -56.92
CA SER A 6 -20.94 13.87 -55.47
C SER A 6 -22.31 14.29 -54.97
N ASP A 7 -23.01 13.38 -54.32
CA ASP A 7 -24.26 13.66 -53.62
C ASP A 7 -23.92 14.33 -52.28
N ASP A 8 -23.63 15.63 -52.32
CA ASP A 8 -23.39 16.48 -51.15
C ASP A 8 -24.73 16.79 -50.45
N ARG A 9 -25.39 15.76 -49.89
CA ARG A 9 -26.52 15.96 -48.99
C ARG A 9 -26.01 16.61 -47.73
N GLY A 10 -26.17 17.94 -47.65
CA GLY A 10 -25.83 18.72 -46.48
C GLY A 10 -26.54 18.18 -45.24
N PHE A 11 -25.77 17.94 -44.18
CA PHE A 11 -26.30 17.65 -42.85
C PHE A 11 -27.27 18.75 -42.45
N SER A 12 -28.46 18.38 -41.99
CA SER A 12 -29.42 19.36 -41.48
C SER A 12 -28.87 19.96 -40.18
N LEU A 13 -29.07 21.27 -39.99
CA LEU A 13 -28.68 21.98 -38.76
C LEU A 13 -29.21 21.30 -37.50
N VAL A 14 -30.42 20.73 -37.58
CA VAL A 14 -31.04 20.03 -36.45
C VAL A 14 -30.27 18.76 -36.07
N GLU A 15 -29.73 18.05 -37.06
CA GLU A 15 -29.00 16.81 -36.88
C GLU A 15 -27.65 17.09 -36.21
N MET A 16 -26.99 18.18 -36.60
CA MET A 16 -25.73 18.63 -35.99
C MET A 16 -25.91 19.06 -34.52
N ILE A 17 -27.00 19.77 -34.19
CA ILE A 17 -27.29 20.22 -32.82
C ILE A 17 -27.49 19.03 -31.88
N ILE A 18 -28.23 18.00 -32.32
CA ILE A 18 -28.48 16.79 -31.53
C ILE A 18 -27.17 16.02 -31.29
N VAL A 19 -26.32 15.90 -32.32
CA VAL A 19 -25.03 15.21 -32.20
C VAL A 19 -24.10 15.90 -31.20
N VAL A 20 -23.98 17.23 -31.27
CA VAL A 20 -23.15 18.01 -30.32
C VAL A 20 -23.68 17.90 -28.89
N ALA A 21 -25.01 17.89 -28.71
CA ALA A 21 -25.63 17.72 -27.40
C ALA A 21 -25.31 16.35 -26.76
N ILE A 22 -25.35 15.28 -27.55
CA ILE A 22 -25.01 13.92 -27.08
C ILE A 22 -23.51 13.84 -26.75
N ILE A 23 -22.64 14.37 -27.61
CA ILE A 23 -21.18 14.37 -27.35
C ILE A 23 -20.85 15.19 -26.10
N ALA A 24 -21.48 16.34 -25.88
CA ALA A 24 -21.28 17.15 -24.67
C ALA A 24 -21.75 16.43 -23.41
N ALA A 25 -22.93 15.79 -23.44
CA ALA A 25 -23.47 15.01 -22.33
C ALA A 25 -22.58 13.80 -21.99
N LEU A 26 -22.07 13.09 -22.99
CA LEU A 26 -21.17 11.95 -22.80
C LEU A 26 -19.78 12.39 -22.33
N SER A 27 -19.24 13.47 -22.87
CA SER A 27 -17.91 13.99 -22.52
C SER A 27 -17.84 14.48 -21.06
N GLY A 28 -18.95 14.97 -20.51
CA GLY A 28 -19.06 15.34 -19.10
C GLY A 28 -18.87 14.17 -18.12
N ILE A 29 -19.09 12.92 -18.57
CA ILE A 29 -19.03 11.73 -17.71
C ILE A 29 -17.61 11.12 -17.67
N VAL A 30 -16.79 11.35 -18.70
CA VAL A 30 -15.47 10.69 -18.84
C VAL A 30 -14.39 11.30 -17.93
N MET A 31 -14.56 12.53 -17.45
CA MET A 31 -13.53 13.23 -16.66
C MET A 31 -13.39 12.75 -15.19
N LEU A 32 -14.35 12.00 -14.66
CA LEU A 32 -14.36 11.59 -13.25
C LEU A 32 -13.78 10.19 -12.97
N SER A 33 -13.55 9.37 -14.00
CA SER A 33 -13.32 7.91 -13.82
C SER A 33 -11.84 7.47 -13.79
N ALA A 34 -10.88 8.31 -14.19
CA ALA A 34 -9.47 7.89 -14.27
C ALA A 34 -8.78 7.72 -12.91
N ASN A 35 -9.34 8.23 -11.81
CA ASN A 35 -8.67 8.27 -10.50
C ASN A 35 -8.65 6.94 -9.72
N VAL A 36 -9.47 5.95 -10.12
CA VAL A 36 -9.65 4.70 -9.34
C VAL A 36 -8.53 3.68 -9.61
N LEU A 37 -8.05 3.61 -10.85
CA LEU A 37 -7.07 2.60 -11.27
C LEU A 37 -5.65 2.87 -10.76
N LEU A 38 -5.28 4.14 -10.55
CA LEU A 38 -3.93 4.50 -10.07
C LEU A 38 -3.66 4.08 -8.62
N GLY A 39 -4.70 3.95 -7.78
CA GLY A 39 -4.55 3.61 -6.36
C GLY A 39 -4.53 2.11 -6.05
N LEU A 40 -4.91 1.24 -7.00
CA LEU A 40 -5.02 -0.21 -6.77
C LEU A 40 -3.72 -0.87 -6.30
N PRO A 41 -2.55 -0.55 -6.85
CA PRO A 41 -1.29 -1.15 -6.39
C PRO A 41 -0.98 -0.80 -4.93
N ALA A 42 -1.22 0.45 -4.50
CA ALA A 42 -1.02 0.87 -3.12
C ALA A 42 -2.02 0.20 -2.17
N ARG A 43 -3.29 0.07 -2.59
CA ARG A 43 -4.32 -0.66 -1.83
C ARG A 43 -3.94 -2.13 -1.63
N LYS A 44 -3.50 -2.80 -2.71
CA LYS A 44 -3.10 -4.21 -2.67
C LYS A 44 -1.88 -4.39 -1.77
N CYS A 45 -0.91 -3.48 -1.84
CA CYS A 45 0.25 -3.47 -0.96
C CYS A 45 -0.18 -3.40 0.51
N ALA A 46 -0.92 -2.35 0.91
CA ALA A 46 -1.37 -2.17 2.29
C ALA A 46 -2.20 -3.35 2.80
N ASN A 47 -3.15 -3.85 2.01
CA ASN A 47 -3.97 -5.00 2.41
C ASN A 47 -3.16 -6.29 2.55
N THR A 48 -2.16 -6.51 1.69
CA THR A 48 -1.31 -7.70 1.79
C THR A 48 -0.43 -7.64 3.04
N VAL A 49 0.17 -6.48 3.31
CA VAL A 49 0.95 -6.24 4.53
C VAL A 49 0.08 -6.45 5.77
N TYR A 50 -1.11 -5.86 5.82
CA TYR A 50 -2.06 -6.03 6.92
C TYR A 50 -2.44 -7.50 7.15
N SER A 51 -2.74 -8.24 6.09
CA SER A 51 -3.11 -9.65 6.18
C SER A 51 -1.97 -10.52 6.68
N SER A 52 -0.75 -10.28 6.19
CA SER A 52 0.43 -11.01 6.64
C SER A 52 0.82 -10.65 8.07
N LEU A 53 0.76 -9.37 8.48
CA LEU A 53 0.93 -9.00 9.89
C LEU A 53 -0.08 -9.69 10.80
N SER A 54 -1.35 -9.76 10.38
CA SER A 54 -2.41 -10.45 11.13
C SER A 54 -2.10 -11.94 11.28
N LYS A 55 -1.58 -12.56 10.21
CA LYS A 55 -1.13 -13.96 10.24
C LYS A 55 0.07 -14.15 11.16
N VAL A 56 1.10 -13.31 11.06
CA VAL A 56 2.28 -13.33 11.95
C VAL A 56 1.85 -13.21 13.42
N ARG A 57 0.90 -12.33 13.74
CA ARG A 57 0.33 -12.22 15.10
C ARG A 57 -0.28 -13.55 15.57
N ILE A 58 -1.17 -14.14 14.77
CA ILE A 58 -1.83 -15.41 15.11
C ILE A 58 -0.79 -16.53 15.27
N THR A 59 0.16 -16.63 14.34
CA THR A 59 1.23 -17.64 14.38
C THR A 59 2.10 -17.49 15.62
N THR A 60 2.42 -16.25 16.00
CA THR A 60 3.24 -15.96 17.19
C THR A 60 2.52 -16.36 18.48
N MET A 61 1.24 -16.02 18.58
CA MET A 61 0.39 -16.43 19.72
C MET A 61 0.16 -17.94 19.75
N GLY A 62 0.28 -18.63 18.61
CA GLY A 62 0.13 -20.08 18.45
C GLY A 62 1.33 -20.94 18.88
N LYS A 63 2.31 -20.38 19.61
CA LYS A 63 3.56 -21.01 20.09
C LYS A 63 4.76 -21.02 19.12
N LYS A 64 4.68 -20.37 17.97
CA LYS A 64 5.83 -20.19 17.07
C LYS A 64 6.46 -18.82 17.26
N THR A 65 7.70 -18.64 16.84
CA THR A 65 8.30 -17.31 16.70
C THR A 65 8.09 -16.86 15.27
N ALA A 66 7.31 -15.80 15.03
CA ALA A 66 7.10 -15.29 13.68
C ALA A 66 7.46 -13.81 13.58
N VAL A 67 8.21 -13.46 12.53
CA VAL A 67 8.62 -12.10 12.20
C VAL A 67 8.18 -11.79 10.77
N LEU A 68 7.58 -10.62 10.56
CA LEU A 68 7.36 -10.09 9.23
C LEU A 68 8.56 -9.26 8.81
N LYS A 69 9.21 -9.65 7.71
CA LYS A 69 10.22 -8.87 7.02
C LYS A 69 9.57 -8.11 5.86
N LEU A 70 9.76 -6.81 5.80
CA LEU A 70 9.46 -5.96 4.65
C LEU A 70 10.78 -5.39 4.14
N TYR A 71 11.05 -5.47 2.86
CA TYR A 71 12.24 -4.87 2.28
C TYR A 71 11.96 -4.29 0.91
N MET A 72 12.78 -3.31 0.52
CA MET A 72 12.70 -2.71 -0.81
C MET A 72 13.91 -3.10 -1.64
N GLU A 73 13.65 -3.68 -2.81
CA GLU A 73 14.65 -4.07 -3.80
C GLU A 73 14.14 -3.67 -5.20
N ASP A 74 14.99 -3.03 -6.00
CA ASP A 74 14.67 -2.57 -7.36
C ASP A 74 13.35 -1.77 -7.47
N ASP A 75 13.17 -0.77 -6.58
CA ASP A 75 11.95 0.04 -6.48
C ASP A 75 10.65 -0.78 -6.26
N SER A 76 10.80 -2.02 -5.82
CA SER A 76 9.70 -2.94 -5.52
C SER A 76 9.73 -3.32 -4.05
N ILE A 77 8.54 -3.45 -3.46
CA ILE A 77 8.40 -3.79 -2.04
C ILE A 77 8.08 -5.26 -1.95
N TYR A 78 8.88 -5.96 -1.16
CA TYR A 78 8.74 -7.38 -0.89
C TYR A 78 8.39 -7.62 0.57
N LEU A 79 7.74 -8.75 0.80
CA LEU A 79 7.29 -9.22 2.09
C LEU A 79 7.70 -10.67 2.23
N GLN A 80 8.24 -11.02 3.40
CA GLN A 80 8.60 -12.39 3.76
C GLN A 80 8.20 -12.66 5.22
N GLU A 81 7.62 -13.82 5.47
CA GLU A 81 7.29 -14.30 6.82
C GLU A 81 8.41 -15.23 7.28
N ILE A 82 9.09 -14.90 8.38
CA ILE A 82 10.16 -15.71 8.97
C ILE A 82 9.57 -16.42 10.17
N ILE A 83 9.52 -17.75 10.14
CA ILE A 83 8.89 -18.58 11.18
C ILE A 83 9.94 -19.51 11.77
N ASP A 84 10.17 -19.41 13.08
CA ASP A 84 11.16 -20.18 13.84
C ASP A 84 12.57 -20.11 13.20
N GLY A 85 12.93 -18.93 12.69
CA GLY A 85 14.20 -18.66 12.01
C GLY A 85 14.28 -19.15 10.56
N VAL A 86 13.20 -19.75 10.03
CA VAL A 86 13.12 -20.21 8.64
C VAL A 86 12.46 -19.13 7.79
N ASN A 87 13.16 -18.71 6.73
CA ASN A 87 12.65 -17.77 5.74
C ASN A 87 11.53 -18.42 4.91
N GLY A 88 10.34 -17.82 4.94
CA GLY A 88 9.23 -18.21 4.07
C GLY A 88 9.38 -17.70 2.64
N GLU A 89 8.33 -17.89 1.85
CA GLU A 89 8.28 -17.42 0.46
C GLU A 89 8.31 -15.89 0.38
N GLU A 90 9.07 -15.38 -0.58
CA GLU A 90 9.14 -13.96 -0.87
C GLU A 90 7.96 -13.55 -1.76
N LYS A 91 7.23 -12.51 -1.33
CA LYS A 91 6.08 -12.00 -2.05
C LYS A 91 6.26 -10.54 -2.40
N ARG A 92 6.25 -10.23 -3.71
CA ARG A 92 6.19 -8.85 -4.17
C ARG A 92 4.82 -8.25 -3.84
N VAL A 93 4.79 -7.27 -2.94
CA VAL A 93 3.56 -6.60 -2.46
C VAL A 93 3.37 -5.21 -3.04
N GLY A 94 4.46 -4.54 -3.43
CA GLY A 94 4.42 -3.25 -4.12
C GLY A 94 5.23 -3.30 -5.41
N SER A 95 4.61 -2.90 -6.53
CA SER A 95 5.31 -2.71 -7.80
C SER A 95 5.84 -1.28 -7.92
N LYS A 96 6.75 -1.06 -8.87
CA LYS A 96 7.29 0.27 -9.23
C LYS A 96 6.22 1.37 -9.23
N GLY A 97 6.54 2.47 -8.55
CA GLY A 97 5.66 3.63 -8.35
C GLY A 97 4.73 3.55 -7.14
N VAL A 98 4.79 2.46 -6.35
CA VAL A 98 4.25 2.46 -4.98
C VAL A 98 5.35 2.93 -4.03
N ILE A 99 5.07 4.01 -3.31
CA ILE A 99 5.95 4.52 -2.25
C ILE A 99 5.49 3.90 -0.94
N PHE A 100 6.39 3.25 -0.21
CA PHE A 100 6.11 2.73 1.11
C PHE A 100 6.80 3.60 2.16
N ALA A 101 6.11 3.90 3.25
CA ALA A 101 6.65 4.67 4.36
C ALA A 101 6.20 4.10 5.70
N TYR A 102 6.87 4.49 6.77
CA TYR A 102 6.57 4.09 8.13
C TYR A 102 6.78 5.25 9.09
N ALA A 103 6.07 5.26 10.21
CA ALA A 103 6.35 6.16 11.32
C ALA A 103 6.68 5.36 12.59
N LEU A 104 7.57 5.94 13.40
CA LEU A 104 8.01 5.38 14.67
C LEU A 104 7.53 6.28 15.81
N GLU A 105 7.26 5.68 16.96
CA GLU A 105 7.22 6.36 18.25
C GLU A 105 8.50 6.04 19.01
N ASN A 106 9.08 7.02 19.70
CA ASN A 106 10.26 6.86 20.54
C ASN A 106 9.95 7.45 21.92
N GLY A 107 9.74 6.62 22.92
CA GLY A 107 9.35 7.01 24.28
C GLY A 107 8.14 7.94 24.35
N GLY A 108 7.08 7.56 23.65
CA GLY A 108 5.83 8.32 23.60
C GLY A 108 5.84 9.53 22.66
N VAL A 109 6.97 9.82 22.00
CA VAL A 109 7.07 10.89 21.00
C VAL A 109 6.89 10.31 19.60
N LYS A 110 5.81 10.71 18.92
CA LYS A 110 5.53 10.30 17.54
C LYS A 110 6.48 11.01 16.56
N GLY A 111 7.26 10.23 15.84
CA GLY A 111 8.11 10.67 14.74
C GLY A 111 7.35 10.89 13.44
N GLY A 112 8.00 11.59 12.51
CA GLY A 112 7.47 11.79 11.15
C GLY A 112 7.53 10.53 10.29
N GLU A 113 6.84 10.57 9.14
CA GLU A 113 6.90 9.49 8.16
C GLU A 113 8.29 9.41 7.50
N THR A 114 8.85 8.21 7.47
CA THR A 114 10.09 7.86 6.77
C THR A 114 9.77 7.00 5.57
N VAL A 115 10.17 7.44 4.38
CA VAL A 115 10.00 6.68 3.14
C VAL A 115 11.09 5.61 3.03
N MET A 116 10.68 4.36 2.77
CA MET A 116 11.60 3.27 2.46
C MET A 116 12.35 3.52 1.17
N LYS A 117 13.64 3.22 1.18
CA LYS A 117 14.57 3.29 0.06
C LYS A 117 15.07 1.90 -0.30
N ASN A 118 15.67 1.78 -1.47
CA ASN A 118 16.28 0.53 -1.92
C ASN A 118 17.35 0.06 -0.91
N GLY A 119 17.25 -1.20 -0.47
CA GLY A 119 18.09 -1.78 0.58
C GLY A 119 17.56 -1.61 2.00
N ASP A 120 16.50 -0.82 2.23
CA ASP A 120 15.89 -0.72 3.55
C ASP A 120 15.13 -2.01 3.89
N GLU A 121 15.26 -2.43 5.15
CA GLU A 121 14.55 -3.57 5.73
C GLU A 121 13.83 -3.15 7.01
N LEU A 122 12.60 -3.63 7.18
CA LEU A 122 11.80 -3.50 8.39
C LEU A 122 11.40 -4.87 8.88
N TYR A 123 11.38 -4.99 10.19
CA TYR A 123 11.04 -6.21 10.88
C TYR A 123 9.97 -5.90 11.92
N LEU A 124 8.83 -6.58 11.83
CA LEU A 124 7.73 -6.45 12.78
C LEU A 124 7.38 -7.80 13.36
N ASP A 125 7.24 -7.87 14.67
CA ASP A 125 6.86 -9.07 15.39
C ASP A 125 6.00 -8.74 16.60
N PHE A 126 5.49 -9.79 17.23
CA PHE A 126 4.53 -9.68 18.32
C PHE A 126 5.06 -10.37 19.58
N ASN A 127 4.64 -9.85 20.73
CA ASN A 127 4.83 -10.54 21.99
C ASN A 127 3.85 -11.71 22.05
N ARG A 128 4.36 -12.93 22.25
CA ARG A 128 3.54 -14.15 22.29
C ARG A 128 2.47 -14.13 23.39
N SER A 129 2.78 -13.56 24.55
CA SER A 129 1.90 -13.60 25.73
C SER A 129 0.80 -12.54 25.67
N THR A 130 1.12 -11.34 25.19
CA THR A 130 0.18 -10.21 25.19
C THR A 130 -0.46 -9.97 23.83
N GLY A 131 0.15 -10.49 22.75
CA GLY A 131 -0.24 -10.18 21.38
C GLY A 131 0.05 -8.73 20.97
N ALA A 132 0.79 -7.98 21.78
CA ALA A 132 1.24 -6.62 21.52
C ALA A 132 2.35 -6.59 20.47
N PHE A 133 2.56 -5.45 19.80
CA PHE A 133 3.77 -5.26 19.00
C PHE A 133 4.99 -5.17 19.91
N GLN A 134 6.10 -5.70 19.44
CA GLN A 134 7.39 -5.55 20.11
C GLN A 134 8.12 -4.31 19.57
N GLU A 135 9.16 -3.91 20.30
CA GLU A 135 10.06 -2.84 19.88
C GLU A 135 10.72 -3.15 18.54
N LYS A 136 11.03 -2.10 17.80
CA LYS A 136 11.68 -2.15 16.50
C LYS A 136 12.94 -3.02 16.57
N ILE A 137 12.98 -4.05 15.74
CA ILE A 137 14.17 -4.86 15.55
C ILE A 137 15.18 -4.06 14.70
N ILE A 138 16.43 -4.01 15.16
CA ILE A 138 17.58 -3.40 14.46
C ILE A 138 18.35 -4.47 13.69
N SER A 139 18.46 -5.68 14.27
CA SER A 139 19.17 -6.80 13.63
C SER A 139 18.56 -8.14 14.05
N LEU A 140 18.42 -9.04 13.07
CA LEU A 140 17.96 -10.41 13.26
C LEU A 140 19.10 -11.41 13.59
N GLY A 141 20.36 -10.96 13.68
CA GLY A 141 21.46 -11.84 14.07
C GLY A 141 21.21 -12.49 15.44
N PRO A 142 21.81 -13.63 15.78
CA PRO A 142 21.71 -14.19 17.13
C PRO A 142 22.65 -13.43 18.10
N PRO A 143 22.16 -12.64 19.07
CA PRO A 143 20.76 -12.45 19.50
C PRO A 143 20.03 -11.30 18.78
N ILE A 144 18.71 -11.44 18.61
CA ILE A 144 17.87 -10.39 18.00
C ILE A 144 18.05 -9.11 18.81
N THR A 145 18.42 -8.03 18.13
CA THR A 145 18.67 -6.72 18.76
C THR A 145 17.50 -5.79 18.50
N ARG A 146 17.02 -5.13 19.55
CA ARG A 146 15.89 -4.18 19.50
C ARG A 146 16.33 -2.77 19.87
N ALA A 147 15.62 -1.79 19.31
CA ALA A 147 15.75 -0.39 19.70
C ALA A 147 14.86 -0.14 20.92
N ASP A 148 15.48 0.23 22.04
CA ASP A 148 14.80 0.55 23.28
C ASP A 148 13.72 1.62 23.06
N ASP A 149 12.50 1.31 23.49
CA ASP A 149 11.34 2.22 23.50
C ASP A 149 10.96 2.78 22.10
N GLN A 150 11.35 2.09 21.03
CA GLN A 150 10.96 2.44 19.66
C GLN A 150 9.94 1.46 19.09
N TYR A 151 8.78 1.99 18.68
CA TYR A 151 7.70 1.17 18.12
C TYR A 151 7.25 1.68 16.76
N TYR A 152 6.94 0.76 15.83
CA TYR A 152 6.21 1.14 14.63
C TYR A 152 4.76 1.51 15.00
N ILE A 153 4.34 2.72 14.59
CA ILE A 153 2.99 3.23 14.84
C ILE A 153 2.16 3.36 13.56
N SER A 154 2.80 3.42 12.40
CA SER A 154 2.12 3.36 11.12
C SER A 154 2.98 2.75 10.02
N LEU A 155 2.32 2.10 9.07
CA LEU A 155 2.88 1.71 7.78
C LEU A 155 1.97 2.28 6.70
N SER A 156 2.52 2.92 5.66
CA SER A 156 1.72 3.55 4.62
C SER A 156 2.20 3.19 3.23
N ALA A 157 1.25 2.98 2.32
CA ALA A 157 1.49 2.73 0.91
C ALA A 157 0.81 3.81 0.07
N ARG A 158 1.58 4.48 -0.77
CA ARG A 158 1.12 5.62 -1.58
C ARG A 158 1.35 5.37 -3.06
N ARG A 159 0.36 5.75 -3.88
CA ARG A 159 0.52 5.89 -5.33
C ARG A 159 -0.32 7.05 -5.84
N GLY A 160 0.35 8.06 -6.41
CA GLY A 160 -0.29 9.33 -6.76
C GLY A 160 -0.94 9.99 -5.53
N ARG A 161 -2.26 10.25 -5.61
CA ARG A 161 -3.07 10.83 -4.53
C ARG A 161 -3.67 9.80 -3.56
N SER A 162 -3.57 8.51 -3.88
CA SER A 162 -4.09 7.44 -3.02
C SER A 162 -3.07 7.06 -1.97
N LEU A 163 -3.41 7.28 -0.70
CA LEU A 163 -2.62 6.88 0.46
C LEU A 163 -3.43 5.86 1.28
N TYR A 164 -2.83 4.73 1.60
CA TYR A 164 -3.41 3.71 2.46
C TYR A 164 -2.51 3.55 3.68
N THR A 165 -3.06 3.76 4.87
CA THR A 165 -2.31 3.72 6.13
C THR A 165 -2.81 2.58 6.98
N ILE A 166 -1.87 1.77 7.48
CA ILE A 166 -2.07 0.77 8.51
C ILE A 166 -1.61 1.42 9.81
N GLU A 167 -2.57 1.77 10.67
CA GLU A 167 -2.29 2.25 12.02
C GLU A 167 -2.02 1.07 12.93
N LEU A 168 -0.94 1.15 13.70
CA LEU A 168 -0.51 0.12 14.64
C LEU A 168 -0.69 0.68 16.05
N ILE A 169 -1.30 -0.10 16.95
CA ILE A 169 -1.45 0.25 18.36
C ILE A 169 -0.50 -0.64 19.17
N PRO A 170 0.72 -0.16 19.50
CA PRO A 170 1.79 -1.02 20.00
C PRO A 170 1.37 -1.89 21.18
N LEU A 171 0.81 -1.26 22.21
CA LEU A 171 0.43 -1.90 23.47
C LEU A 171 -0.62 -3.02 23.35
N THR A 172 -1.43 -3.00 22.29
CA THR A 172 -2.53 -3.97 22.12
C THR A 172 -2.34 -4.91 20.93
N GLY A 173 -1.41 -4.60 20.03
CA GLY A 173 -1.22 -5.31 18.76
C GLY A 173 -2.40 -5.17 17.80
N LYS A 174 -3.34 -4.26 18.08
CA LYS A 174 -4.44 -3.94 17.17
C LYS A 174 -3.91 -3.16 15.97
N MET A 175 -4.53 -3.41 14.83
CA MET A 175 -4.22 -2.76 13.56
C MET A 175 -5.51 -2.28 12.91
N SER A 176 -5.45 -1.15 12.21
CA SER A 176 -6.57 -0.62 11.43
C SER A 176 -6.07 -0.11 10.08
N VAL A 177 -6.86 -0.28 9.02
CA VAL A 177 -6.54 0.22 7.69
C VAL A 177 -7.46 1.38 7.33
N SER A 178 -6.88 2.52 6.95
CA SER A 178 -7.59 3.69 6.49
C SER A 178 -7.11 4.12 5.10
N LYS A 179 -8.01 4.72 4.31
CA LYS A 179 -7.67 5.37 3.03
C LYS A 179 -7.67 6.87 3.24
N ASN A 180 -6.51 7.50 3.07
CA ASN A 180 -6.37 8.95 3.10
C ASN A 180 -6.23 9.46 1.67
N THR A 181 -6.90 10.58 1.37
CA THR A 181 -6.73 11.30 0.10
C THR A 181 -5.94 12.56 0.40
N LEU A 182 -4.77 12.71 -0.22
CA LEU A 182 -4.02 13.96 -0.12
C LEU A 182 -4.84 15.04 -0.85
N ARG A 183 -5.28 16.06 -0.10
CA ARG A 183 -5.99 17.22 -0.62
C ARG A 183 -5.05 18.12 -1.42
#